data_AF-A0AAW5ULM0-F1
#
_entry.id   AF-A0AAW5ULM0-F1
#
_cell.length_a   1.000
_cell.length_b   1.000
_cell.length_c   1.000
_cell.angle_alpha   90.00
_cell.angle_beta   90.00
_cell.angle_gamma   90.00
#
_symmetry.space_group_name_H-M   'P 1'
#
loop_
_entity.id
_entity.type
_entity.pdbx_description
1 polymer ?
#
loop_
_entity_poly.entity_id
_entity_poly.type
_entity_poly.pdbx_seq_one_letter_code
_entity_poly.pdbx_strand_id
1 'polypeptide(L)'
;MWLFFKEAHECYQTEVIGCGKLYHRYKKDFLNSHSYTDCQYAAGKNEHKKNFYIMEEFLEEREDLVVIFFTKVDFEYHDYKALHHKFNTTEPPPNGQYLHGKPPSILQTAQETKPKQDFQCYFDSTQLNLIARHANEVHLFSADVSEEDMRKLFSCQVSKQLKARSNRRVAFFFDMLCSKNLICKQWQSVIAKHKLILSSSTDKPLTTTKLSSATSDAKSTNASIYEAIRKKVQEIADCGKNDSKDTI
;
A
#
# COMPACT_ATOMS: atom_id res chain seq x y z
N MET A 1 23.89 13.58 19.80
CA MET A 1 23.15 12.77 18.82
C MET A 1 22.09 13.56 18.04
N TRP A 2 21.05 14.14 18.68
CA TRP A 2 20.00 14.90 17.98
C TRP A 2 20.52 15.93 16.96
N LEU A 3 21.46 16.80 17.37
CA LEU A 3 22.03 17.82 16.48
C LEU A 3 22.67 17.23 15.22
N PHE A 4 23.27 16.05 15.33
CA PHE A 4 23.90 15.37 14.21
C PHE A 4 22.88 14.85 13.18
N PHE A 5 21.73 14.35 13.66
CA PHE A 5 20.60 13.99 12.79
C PHE A 5 19.93 15.22 12.19
N LYS A 6 19.88 16.33 12.92
CA LYS A 6 19.33 17.60 12.43
C LYS A 6 20.17 18.16 11.28
N GLU A 7 21.48 18.15 11.42
CA GLU A 7 22.42 18.57 10.36
C GLU A 7 22.32 17.65 9.13
N ALA A 8 22.26 16.33 9.34
CA ALA A 8 22.04 15.36 8.26
C ALA A 8 20.73 15.64 7.50
N HIS A 9 19.64 15.94 8.22
CA HIS A 9 18.38 16.34 7.61
C HIS A 9 18.52 17.61 6.75
N GLU A 10 19.18 18.64 7.25
CA GLU A 10 19.37 19.92 6.55
C GLU A 10 20.21 19.75 5.28
N CYS A 11 21.30 18.98 5.35
CA CYS A 11 22.10 18.63 4.16
C CYS A 11 21.30 17.79 3.16
N TYR A 12 20.49 16.84 3.62
CA TYR A 12 19.63 16.03 2.75
C TYR A 12 18.59 16.91 2.02
N GLN A 13 17.93 17.82 2.72
CA GLN A 13 16.95 18.75 2.12
C GLN A 13 17.58 19.64 1.06
N THR A 14 18.75 20.19 1.32
CA THR A 14 19.42 21.11 0.38
C THR A 14 20.02 20.37 -0.82
N GLU A 15 20.71 19.25 -0.59
CA GLU A 15 21.46 18.57 -1.64
C GLU A 15 20.61 17.55 -2.41
N VAL A 16 19.89 16.67 -1.70
CA VAL A 16 19.13 15.59 -2.34
C VAL A 16 17.80 16.12 -2.86
N ILE A 17 17.02 16.82 -2.02
CA ILE A 17 15.71 17.36 -2.44
C ILE A 17 15.89 18.62 -3.30
N GLY A 18 16.70 19.58 -2.83
CA GLY A 18 16.87 20.87 -3.49
C GLY A 18 17.65 20.80 -4.82
N CYS A 19 18.72 20.00 -4.87
CA CYS A 19 19.61 19.92 -6.04
C CYS A 19 19.49 18.61 -6.83
N GLY A 20 18.67 17.65 -6.38
CA GLY A 20 18.55 16.34 -7.03
C GLY A 20 19.79 15.46 -6.92
N LYS A 21 20.66 15.71 -5.92
CA LYS A 21 21.88 14.90 -5.70
C LYS A 21 21.49 13.46 -5.39
N LEU A 22 22.20 12.50 -6.00
CA LEU A 22 21.96 11.09 -5.73
C LEU A 22 22.22 10.77 -4.25
N TYR A 23 21.30 10.02 -3.61
CA TYR A 23 21.38 9.72 -2.19
C TYR A 23 22.71 9.07 -1.77
N HIS A 24 23.19 8.08 -2.52
CA HIS A 24 24.47 7.43 -2.23
C HIS A 24 25.66 8.41 -2.27
N ARG A 25 25.59 9.48 -3.09
CA ARG A 25 26.61 10.54 -3.13
C ARG A 25 26.50 11.44 -1.92
N TYR A 26 25.28 11.89 -1.59
CA TYR A 26 25.01 12.66 -0.37
C TYR A 26 25.53 11.93 0.87
N LYS A 27 25.15 10.65 1.06
CA LYS A 27 25.56 9.81 2.19
C LYS A 27 27.08 9.79 2.33
N LYS A 28 27.78 9.51 1.24
CA LYS A 28 29.24 9.42 1.24
C LYS A 28 29.89 10.77 1.57
N ASP A 29 29.41 11.86 0.99
CA ASP A 29 29.98 13.18 1.23
C ASP A 29 29.72 13.64 2.68
N PHE A 30 28.51 13.42 3.20
CA PHE A 30 28.13 13.74 4.59
C PHE A 30 28.94 12.95 5.62
N LEU A 31 29.11 11.64 5.43
CA LEU A 31 29.94 10.84 6.34
C LEU A 31 31.41 11.25 6.27
N ASN A 32 31.95 11.52 5.08
CA ASN A 32 33.34 11.96 4.95
C ASN A 32 33.58 13.33 5.64
N SER A 33 32.62 14.26 5.59
CA SER A 33 32.77 15.57 6.23
C SER A 33 32.73 15.50 7.77
N HIS A 34 32.25 14.39 8.34
CA HIS A 34 32.10 14.19 9.78
C HIS A 34 33.05 13.13 10.36
N SER A 35 34.07 12.71 9.60
CA SER A 35 34.99 11.64 10.01
C SER A 35 35.96 12.04 11.15
N TYR A 36 36.10 13.34 11.42
CA TYR A 36 37.04 13.86 12.41
C TYR A 36 36.36 14.77 13.42
N THR A 37 36.98 14.87 14.60
CA THR A 37 36.57 15.75 15.69
C THR A 37 37.78 16.46 16.30
N ASP A 38 37.58 17.71 16.72
CA ASP A 38 38.58 18.50 17.43
C ASP A 38 38.69 18.15 18.93
N CYS A 39 37.86 17.22 19.42
CA CYS A 39 37.94 16.75 20.81
C CYS A 39 39.31 16.13 21.11
N GLN A 40 40.01 16.69 22.09
CA GLN A 40 41.36 16.24 22.46
C GLN A 40 41.38 15.08 23.47
N TYR A 41 40.30 14.92 24.25
CA TYR A 41 40.21 13.90 25.29
C TYR A 41 39.56 12.60 24.78
N ALA A 42 39.98 11.48 25.35
CA ALA A 42 39.57 10.14 24.92
C ALA A 42 38.05 9.94 24.94
N ALA A 43 37.35 10.41 25.98
CA ALA A 43 35.90 10.27 26.08
C ALA A 43 35.16 10.96 24.92
N GLY A 44 35.60 12.16 24.51
CA GLY A 44 35.00 12.91 23.42
C GLY A 44 35.25 12.24 22.06
N LYS A 45 36.47 11.73 21.83
CA LYS A 45 36.78 10.95 20.62
C LYS A 45 35.94 9.67 20.54
N ASN A 46 35.75 8.98 21.68
CA ASN A 46 34.91 7.79 21.74
C ASN A 46 33.43 8.10 21.48
N GLU A 47 32.91 9.19 22.07
CA GLU A 47 31.53 9.62 21.85
C GLU A 47 31.29 10.04 20.40
N HIS A 48 32.19 10.82 19.81
CA HIS A 48 32.14 11.18 18.40
C HIS A 48 32.15 9.93 17.52
N LYS A 49 33.09 9.01 17.74
CA LYS A 49 33.20 7.77 16.98
C LYS A 49 31.94 6.90 17.10
N LYS A 50 31.36 6.80 18.29
CA LYS A 50 30.08 6.11 18.50
C LYS A 50 28.95 6.77 17.69
N ASN A 51 28.83 8.09 17.76
CA ASN A 51 27.80 8.83 17.06
C ASN A 51 27.96 8.72 15.54
N PHE A 52 29.20 8.75 15.06
CA PHE A 52 29.56 8.54 13.66
C PHE A 52 29.04 7.21 13.13
N TYR A 53 29.36 6.10 13.81
CA TYR A 53 28.93 4.78 13.35
C TYR A 53 27.41 4.57 13.41
N ILE A 54 26.74 5.16 14.41
CA ILE A 54 25.28 5.13 14.47
C ILE A 54 24.67 5.85 13.25
N MET A 55 25.28 6.95 12.82
CA MET A 55 24.83 7.68 11.62
C MET A 55 25.14 6.91 10.33
N GLU A 56 26.32 6.30 10.24
CA GLU A 56 26.72 5.46 9.11
C GLU A 56 25.74 4.28 8.94
N GLU A 57 25.50 3.52 10.01
CA GLU A 57 24.53 2.41 10.03
C GLU A 57 23.12 2.89 9.65
N PHE A 58 22.68 4.02 10.19
CA PHE A 58 21.37 4.60 9.87
C PHE A 58 21.25 4.95 8.38
N LEU A 59 22.23 5.64 7.81
CA LEU A 59 22.18 6.06 6.40
C LEU A 59 22.40 4.88 5.43
N GLU A 60 23.12 3.84 5.85
CA GLU A 60 23.38 2.66 5.01
C GLU A 60 22.22 1.69 5.02
N GLU A 61 21.72 1.33 6.21
CA GLU A 61 20.79 0.21 6.38
C GLU A 61 19.33 0.65 6.45
N ARG A 62 19.07 1.90 6.84
CA ARG A 62 17.72 2.41 7.14
C ARG A 62 17.30 3.57 6.26
N GLU A 63 17.55 3.43 4.96
CA GLU A 63 17.12 4.35 3.90
C GLU A 63 15.59 4.57 3.90
N ASP A 64 14.82 3.58 4.37
CA ASP A 64 13.37 3.70 4.61
C ASP A 64 13.03 4.84 5.58
N LEU A 65 13.76 4.92 6.69
CA LEU A 65 13.55 5.96 7.70
C LEU A 65 14.06 7.31 7.20
N VAL A 66 15.15 7.33 6.42
CA VAL A 66 15.65 8.55 5.78
C VAL A 66 14.57 9.14 4.88
N VAL A 67 13.96 8.34 4.00
CA VAL A 67 12.89 8.86 3.13
C VAL A 67 11.68 9.34 3.94
N ILE A 68 11.29 8.63 5.00
CA ILE A 68 10.14 9.00 5.83
C ILE A 68 10.36 10.31 6.61
N PHE A 69 11.54 10.46 7.22
CA PHE A 69 11.80 11.57 8.14
C PHE A 69 12.57 12.72 7.48
N PHE A 70 13.52 12.43 6.60
CA PHE A 70 14.34 13.47 5.98
C PHE A 70 13.65 14.18 4.82
N THR A 71 12.58 13.63 4.25
CA THR A 71 11.75 14.33 3.25
C THR A 71 10.81 15.37 3.88
N LYS A 72 10.60 15.34 5.20
CA LYS A 72 9.80 16.36 5.89
C LYS A 72 10.48 17.73 5.77
N VAL A 73 9.69 18.77 5.49
CA VAL A 73 10.19 20.16 5.41
C VAL A 73 10.80 20.57 6.76
N ASP A 74 10.06 20.33 7.83
CA ASP A 74 10.52 20.55 9.19
C ASP A 74 10.89 19.22 9.86
N PHE A 75 12.03 19.18 10.54
CA PHE A 75 12.46 18.05 11.35
C PHE A 75 12.77 18.53 12.75
N GLU A 76 11.88 18.19 13.66
CA GLU A 76 11.93 18.63 15.05
C GLU A 76 12.38 17.52 16.00
N TYR A 77 12.65 17.89 17.25
CA TYR A 77 13.12 16.94 18.26
C TYR A 77 12.13 15.78 18.49
N HIS A 78 10.81 16.04 18.32
CA HIS A 78 9.80 15.00 18.45
C HIS A 78 9.88 13.97 17.31
N ASP A 79 10.20 14.42 16.09
CA ASP A 79 10.45 13.53 14.94
C ASP A 79 11.68 12.67 15.16
N TYR A 80 12.77 13.26 15.66
CA TYR A 80 13.96 12.50 16.01
C TYR A 80 13.69 11.44 17.07
N LYS A 81 12.91 11.74 18.10
CA LYS A 81 12.54 10.70 19.09
C LYS A 81 11.81 9.53 18.43
N ALA A 82 10.90 9.82 17.49
CA ALA A 82 10.19 8.78 16.74
C ALA A 82 11.12 8.00 15.80
N LEU A 83 12.00 8.69 15.07
CA LEU A 83 13.02 8.10 14.20
C LEU A 83 13.95 7.20 15.01
N HIS A 84 14.56 7.74 16.06
CA HIS A 84 15.50 7.03 16.91
C HIS A 84 14.84 5.82 17.58
N HIS A 85 13.59 5.93 18.03
CA HIS A 85 12.85 4.78 18.53
C HIS A 85 12.72 3.70 17.45
N LYS A 86 12.21 4.05 16.25
CA LYS A 86 12.05 3.09 15.15
C LYS A 86 13.37 2.46 14.71
N PHE A 87 14.44 3.25 14.63
CA PHE A 87 15.77 2.78 14.28
C PHE A 87 16.23 1.65 15.21
N ASN A 88 15.99 1.79 16.51
CA ASN A 88 16.42 0.81 17.51
C ASN A 88 15.44 -0.36 17.72
N THR A 89 14.20 -0.30 17.22
CA THR A 89 13.16 -1.31 17.51
C THR A 89 12.59 -2.02 16.28
N THR A 90 13.05 -1.69 15.08
CA THR A 90 12.53 -2.26 13.83
C THR A 90 13.66 -2.66 12.89
N GLU A 91 13.43 -3.68 12.07
CA GLU A 91 14.37 -4.13 11.03
C GLU A 91 14.14 -3.41 9.68
N PRO A 92 15.18 -3.32 8.82
CA PRO A 92 15.03 -2.78 7.46
C PRO A 92 14.08 -3.62 6.59
N PRO A 93 13.32 -2.98 5.66
CA PRO A 93 12.46 -3.69 4.72
C PRO A 93 13.25 -4.64 3.79
N PRO A 94 12.72 -5.83 3.44
CA PRO A 94 13.43 -6.83 2.64
C PRO A 94 13.61 -6.49 1.14
N ASN A 95 12.93 -5.46 0.62
CA ASN A 95 13.02 -5.03 -0.78
C ASN A 95 13.41 -3.55 -0.88
N GLY A 96 14.72 -3.28 -0.98
CA GLY A 96 15.32 -1.94 -0.95
C GLY A 96 15.25 -1.18 -2.28
N GLN A 97 14.08 -0.64 -2.63
CA GLN A 97 13.99 0.45 -3.61
C GLN A 97 13.29 1.66 -2.98
N TYR A 98 14.07 2.70 -2.67
CA TYR A 98 13.57 3.91 -2.05
C TYR A 98 13.71 5.09 -3.02
N LEU A 99 12.62 5.84 -3.21
CA LEU A 99 12.58 6.97 -4.14
C LEU A 99 12.92 8.27 -3.40
N HIS A 100 14.20 8.65 -3.42
CA HIS A 100 14.65 9.96 -2.96
C HIS A 100 14.22 11.08 -3.92
N GLY A 101 13.85 12.26 -3.40
CA GLY A 101 13.54 13.44 -4.22
C GLY A 101 12.10 13.54 -4.76
N LYS A 102 11.18 12.67 -4.33
CA LYS A 102 9.74 12.81 -4.62
C LYS A 102 8.95 12.94 -3.31
N PRO A 103 7.91 13.79 -3.24
CA PRO A 103 7.02 13.79 -2.09
C PRO A 103 6.45 12.38 -1.89
N PRO A 104 6.28 11.91 -0.65
CA PRO A 104 5.89 10.54 -0.35
C PRO A 104 4.46 10.26 -0.81
N SER A 105 4.32 9.96 -2.09
CA SER A 105 3.19 9.18 -2.59
C SER A 105 3.61 7.72 -2.47
N ILE A 106 3.01 7.03 -1.49
CA ILE A 106 3.10 5.59 -1.25
C ILE A 106 4.35 5.13 -0.46
N LEU A 107 4.52 5.61 0.77
CA LEU A 107 5.08 4.78 1.85
C LEU A 107 4.21 4.97 3.10
N GLN A 108 2.96 4.52 2.98
CA GLN A 108 1.98 4.54 4.06
C GLN A 108 2.33 3.45 5.07
N THR A 109 2.85 3.87 6.22
CA THR A 109 2.77 3.19 7.53
C THR A 109 2.75 1.65 7.49
N ALA A 110 3.94 1.05 7.50
CA ALA A 110 4.11 -0.31 7.99
C ALA A 110 4.00 -0.31 9.52
N GLN A 111 2.77 -0.23 10.04
CA GLN A 111 2.44 -0.98 11.24
C GLN A 111 2.34 -2.45 10.80
N GLU A 112 3.03 -3.30 11.54
CA GLU A 112 3.06 -4.75 11.46
C GLU A 112 1.74 -5.38 10.94
N THR A 113 1.84 -6.36 10.04
CA THR A 113 1.28 -7.73 10.22
C THR A 113 1.12 -8.46 8.88
N LYS A 114 2.04 -9.39 8.58
CA LYS A 114 1.90 -10.45 7.55
C LYS A 114 1.66 -9.90 6.12
N PRO A 115 1.79 -10.72 5.06
CA PRO A 115 1.33 -10.28 3.73
C PRO A 115 -0.12 -9.81 3.85
N LYS A 116 -0.37 -8.52 3.58
CA LYS A 116 -1.71 -8.02 3.32
C LYS A 116 -2.21 -8.78 2.11
N GLN A 117 -3.00 -9.82 2.36
CA GLN A 117 -3.91 -10.36 1.36
C GLN A 117 -4.98 -9.29 1.19
N ASP A 118 -4.68 -8.31 0.36
CA ASP A 118 -5.63 -7.37 -0.22
C ASP A 118 -5.91 -7.79 -1.67
N PHE A 119 -6.82 -7.08 -2.34
CA PHE A 119 -7.19 -7.41 -3.71
C PHE A 119 -6.10 -7.08 -4.74
N GLN A 120 -5.00 -6.41 -4.34
CA GLN A 120 -3.93 -5.92 -5.24
C GLN A 120 -4.48 -5.23 -6.49
N CYS A 121 -5.58 -4.47 -6.33
CA CYS A 121 -6.28 -3.82 -7.41
C CYS A 121 -6.09 -2.31 -7.36
N TYR A 122 -5.91 -1.69 -8.52
CA TYR A 122 -5.86 -0.25 -8.69
C TYR A 122 -7.04 0.16 -9.55
N PHE A 123 -8.13 0.55 -8.91
CA PHE A 123 -9.30 1.10 -9.58
C PHE A 123 -9.32 2.62 -9.43
N ASP A 124 -9.51 3.32 -10.54
CA ASP A 124 -9.81 4.75 -10.52
C ASP A 124 -11.28 5.02 -10.12
N SER A 125 -11.63 6.29 -9.87
CA SER A 125 -12.98 6.67 -9.46
C SER A 125 -14.03 6.30 -10.53
N THR A 126 -13.68 6.36 -11.81
CA THR A 126 -14.58 6.03 -12.95
C THR A 126 -14.89 4.53 -12.97
N GLN A 127 -13.87 3.69 -12.79
CA GLN A 127 -13.98 2.24 -12.70
C GLN A 127 -14.77 1.82 -11.46
N LEU A 128 -14.53 2.45 -10.30
CA LEU A 128 -15.29 2.19 -9.08
C LEU A 128 -16.77 2.55 -9.24
N ASN A 129 -17.06 3.68 -9.90
CA ASN A 129 -18.43 4.10 -10.21
C ASN A 129 -19.12 3.09 -11.14
N LEU A 130 -18.40 2.64 -12.17
CA LEU A 130 -18.90 1.65 -13.13
C LEU A 130 -19.13 0.28 -12.47
N ILE A 131 -18.23 -0.15 -11.59
CA ILE A 131 -18.39 -1.36 -10.77
C ILE A 131 -19.64 -1.25 -9.88
N ALA A 132 -19.82 -0.13 -9.19
CA ALA A 132 -20.99 0.08 -8.32
C ALA A 132 -22.30 0.03 -9.12
N ARG A 133 -22.34 0.71 -10.28
CA ARG A 133 -23.49 0.68 -11.18
C ARG A 133 -23.82 -0.72 -11.66
N HIS A 134 -22.81 -1.46 -12.15
CA HIS A 134 -23.03 -2.83 -12.64
C HIS A 134 -23.40 -3.80 -11.53
N ALA A 135 -22.86 -3.62 -10.31
CA ALA A 135 -23.23 -4.40 -9.15
C ALA A 135 -24.72 -4.25 -8.80
N ASN A 136 -25.26 -3.03 -8.94
CA ASN A 136 -26.68 -2.75 -8.74
C ASN A 136 -27.55 -3.32 -9.88
N GLU A 137 -27.13 -3.15 -11.15
CA GLU A 137 -27.84 -3.65 -12.34
C GLU A 137 -28.03 -5.18 -12.33
N VAL A 138 -27.01 -5.94 -11.91
CA VAL A 138 -27.09 -7.42 -11.83
C VAL A 138 -27.54 -7.92 -10.45
N HIS A 139 -27.86 -6.99 -9.55
CA HIS A 139 -28.27 -7.22 -8.17
C HIS A 139 -27.32 -8.17 -7.41
N LEU A 140 -26.03 -7.82 -7.35
CA LEU A 140 -25.03 -8.58 -6.59
C LEU A 140 -25.32 -8.55 -5.09
N PHE A 141 -25.69 -7.39 -4.58
CA PHE A 141 -25.92 -7.15 -3.16
C PHE A 141 -27.41 -6.94 -2.84
N SER A 142 -27.78 -7.14 -1.58
CA SER A 142 -29.15 -6.96 -1.09
C SER A 142 -29.53 -5.49 -0.96
N ALA A 143 -28.55 -4.59 -0.85
CA ALA A 143 -28.73 -3.15 -0.84
C ALA A 143 -27.94 -2.56 -2.01
N ASP A 144 -28.41 -1.41 -2.50
CA ASP A 144 -27.67 -0.67 -3.53
C ASP A 144 -26.35 -0.17 -2.96
N VAL A 145 -25.31 -0.24 -3.79
CA VAL A 145 -23.95 0.14 -3.42
C VAL A 145 -23.51 1.39 -4.16
N SER A 146 -22.79 2.26 -3.46
CA SER A 146 -22.18 3.46 -4.01
C SER A 146 -20.72 3.22 -4.42
N GLU A 147 -20.14 4.18 -5.14
CA GLU A 147 -18.70 4.20 -5.43
C GLU A 147 -17.86 4.13 -4.14
N GLU A 148 -18.28 4.84 -3.09
CA GLU A 148 -17.58 4.86 -1.81
C GLU A 148 -17.63 3.49 -1.11
N ASP A 149 -18.73 2.76 -1.22
CA ASP A 149 -18.85 1.40 -0.70
C ASP A 149 -17.94 0.42 -1.44
N MET A 150 -17.84 0.54 -2.76
CA MET A 150 -16.92 -0.25 -3.57
C MET A 150 -15.46 0.11 -3.26
N ARG A 151 -15.15 1.41 -3.09
CA ARG A 151 -13.82 1.88 -2.68
C ARG A 151 -13.39 1.27 -1.35
N LYS A 152 -14.28 1.28 -0.35
CA LYS A 152 -14.06 0.65 0.96
C LYS A 152 -13.93 -0.87 0.87
N LEU A 153 -14.69 -1.51 -0.02
CA LEU A 153 -14.63 -2.94 -0.30
C LEU A 153 -13.26 -3.37 -0.82
N PHE A 154 -12.76 -2.68 -1.85
CA PHE A 154 -11.48 -2.98 -2.47
C PHE A 154 -10.27 -2.54 -1.63
N SER A 155 -10.42 -1.50 -0.80
CA SER A 155 -9.39 -1.09 0.16
C SER A 155 -9.36 -1.94 1.44
N CYS A 156 -10.25 -2.93 1.57
CA CYS A 156 -10.43 -3.77 2.76
C CYS A 156 -10.74 -2.97 4.04
N GLN A 157 -11.27 -1.75 3.93
CA GLN A 157 -11.63 -0.86 5.05
C GLN A 157 -13.14 -0.83 5.31
N VAL A 158 -13.83 -1.92 5.02
CA VAL A 158 -15.30 -1.99 5.11
C VAL A 158 -15.77 -1.83 6.55
N SER A 159 -16.31 -0.65 6.88
CA SER A 159 -17.02 -0.40 8.15
C SER A 159 -18.40 -1.04 8.18
N LYS A 160 -19.00 -1.33 7.01
CA LYS A 160 -20.33 -1.93 6.85
C LYS A 160 -20.30 -3.10 5.86
N GLN A 161 -20.45 -4.32 6.37
CA GLN A 161 -20.38 -5.54 5.56
C GLN A 161 -21.51 -5.56 4.52
N LEU A 162 -21.16 -5.86 3.26
CA LEU A 162 -22.14 -5.93 2.18
C LEU A 162 -22.82 -7.30 2.17
N LYS A 163 -24.16 -7.33 2.22
CA LYS A 163 -24.91 -8.59 2.14
C LYS A 163 -25.09 -9.02 0.70
N ALA A 164 -24.55 -10.18 0.33
CA ALA A 164 -24.79 -10.77 -0.98
C ALA A 164 -26.29 -11.06 -1.14
N ARG A 165 -26.87 -10.72 -2.30
CA ARG A 165 -28.21 -11.19 -2.66
C ARG A 165 -28.16 -12.63 -3.18
N SER A 166 -27.09 -12.95 -3.90
CA SER A 166 -26.78 -14.30 -4.35
C SER A 166 -25.30 -14.56 -4.27
N ASN A 167 -24.91 -15.51 -3.42
CA ASN A 167 -23.52 -15.90 -3.22
C ASN A 167 -22.85 -16.35 -4.54
N ARG A 168 -23.62 -16.99 -5.44
CA ARG A 168 -23.15 -17.44 -6.76
C ARG A 168 -22.84 -16.28 -7.69
N ARG A 169 -23.71 -15.26 -7.75
CA ARG A 169 -23.48 -14.07 -8.60
C ARG A 169 -22.27 -13.27 -8.13
N VAL A 170 -22.16 -13.06 -6.81
CA VAL A 170 -21.00 -12.39 -6.21
C VAL A 170 -19.73 -13.16 -6.53
N ALA A 171 -19.70 -14.47 -6.28
CA ALA A 171 -18.52 -15.30 -6.55
C ALA A 171 -18.11 -15.26 -8.02
N PHE A 172 -19.07 -15.34 -8.95
CA PHE A 172 -18.80 -15.27 -10.38
C PHE A 172 -18.28 -13.90 -10.82
N PHE A 173 -18.80 -12.80 -10.26
CA PHE A 173 -18.35 -11.45 -10.55
C PHE A 173 -16.87 -11.25 -10.17
N PHE A 174 -16.49 -11.65 -8.95
CA PHE A 174 -15.09 -11.57 -8.50
C PHE A 174 -14.16 -12.52 -9.28
N ASP A 175 -14.63 -13.73 -9.62
CA ASP A 175 -13.87 -14.64 -10.48
C ASP A 175 -13.59 -14.02 -11.85
N MET A 176 -14.56 -13.31 -12.43
CA MET A 176 -14.38 -12.64 -13.71
C MET A 176 -13.42 -11.45 -13.60
N LEU A 177 -13.51 -10.64 -12.54
CA LEU A 177 -12.52 -9.58 -12.26
C LEU A 177 -11.10 -10.15 -12.16
N CYS A 178 -10.96 -11.30 -11.48
CA CYS A 178 -9.69 -12.00 -11.36
C CYS A 178 -9.19 -12.52 -12.71
N SER A 179 -10.09 -13.07 -13.55
CA SER A 179 -9.74 -13.56 -14.89
C SER A 179 -9.23 -12.45 -15.82
N LYS A 180 -9.65 -11.20 -15.57
CA LYS A 180 -9.20 -10.00 -16.29
C LYS A 180 -7.98 -9.33 -15.65
N ASN A 181 -7.38 -9.96 -14.64
CA ASN A 181 -6.27 -9.43 -13.84
C ASN A 181 -6.57 -8.07 -13.18
N LEU A 182 -7.85 -7.78 -12.92
CA LEU A 182 -8.25 -6.56 -12.20
C LEU A 182 -8.10 -6.73 -10.69
N ILE A 183 -8.11 -7.98 -10.19
CA ILE A 183 -7.89 -8.33 -8.78
C ILE A 183 -6.98 -9.56 -8.65
N CYS A 184 -6.44 -9.78 -7.46
CA CYS A 184 -5.54 -10.89 -7.16
C CYS A 184 -6.20 -12.29 -7.27
N LYS A 185 -5.40 -13.32 -7.56
CA LYS A 185 -5.86 -14.72 -7.63
C LYS A 185 -6.36 -15.26 -6.30
N GLN A 186 -5.95 -14.64 -5.18
CA GLN A 186 -6.33 -15.04 -3.83
C GLN A 186 -7.57 -14.29 -3.32
N TRP A 187 -8.35 -13.64 -4.20
CA TRP A 187 -9.52 -12.83 -3.83
C TRP A 187 -10.50 -13.53 -2.89
N GLN A 188 -10.67 -14.86 -3.00
CA GLN A 188 -11.53 -15.65 -2.10
C GLN A 188 -11.03 -15.61 -0.65
N SER A 189 -9.71 -15.71 -0.46
CA SER A 189 -9.07 -15.61 0.86
C SER A 189 -9.12 -14.18 1.40
N VAL A 190 -9.00 -13.17 0.53
CA VAL A 190 -9.12 -11.75 0.90
C VAL A 190 -10.51 -11.47 1.48
N ILE A 191 -11.58 -11.86 0.76
CA ILE A 191 -12.96 -11.66 1.21
C ILE A 191 -13.23 -12.38 2.54
N ALA A 192 -12.78 -13.63 2.67
CA ALA A 192 -13.02 -14.42 3.86
C ALA A 192 -12.24 -13.90 5.08
N LYS A 193 -10.98 -13.48 4.89
CA LYS A 193 -10.11 -12.96 5.96
C LYS A 193 -10.63 -11.63 6.50
N HIS A 194 -11.03 -10.73 5.62
CA HIS A 194 -11.54 -9.40 6.00
C HIS A 194 -13.05 -9.36 6.22
N LYS A 195 -13.75 -10.50 6.09
CA LYS A 195 -15.20 -10.65 6.33
C LYS A 195 -16.04 -9.62 5.57
N LEU A 196 -15.66 -9.34 4.33
CA LEU A 196 -16.19 -8.21 3.55
C LEU A 196 -17.64 -8.39 3.10
N ILE A 197 -18.05 -9.64 2.89
CA ILE A 197 -19.36 -9.99 2.31
C ILE A 197 -20.09 -10.99 3.20
N LEU A 198 -21.35 -10.70 3.51
CA LEU A 198 -22.26 -11.59 4.22
C LEU A 198 -23.01 -12.51 3.26
N SER A 199 -23.17 -13.76 3.67
CA SER A 199 -23.96 -14.77 2.94
C SER A 199 -25.43 -14.36 2.85
N SER A 200 -26.03 -14.58 1.68
CA SER A 200 -27.44 -14.28 1.42
C SER A 200 -28.42 -14.99 2.37
N SER A 201 -28.09 -16.20 2.82
CA SER A 201 -29.00 -17.07 3.59
C SER A 201 -28.72 -17.12 5.08
N THR A 202 -27.49 -16.86 5.51
CA THR A 202 -27.08 -17.09 6.90
C THR A 202 -26.62 -15.83 7.62
N ASP A 203 -26.54 -14.69 6.93
CA ASP A 203 -26.03 -13.41 7.47
C ASP A 203 -24.67 -13.54 8.18
N LYS A 204 -23.91 -14.57 7.81
CA LYS A 204 -22.55 -14.86 8.28
C LYS A 204 -21.56 -14.50 7.17
N PRO A 205 -20.34 -14.04 7.50
CA PRO A 205 -19.30 -13.79 6.51
C PRO A 205 -19.06 -15.00 5.61
N LEU A 206 -18.87 -14.76 4.33
CA LEU A 206 -18.54 -15.81 3.37
C LEU A 206 -17.14 -16.35 3.65
N THR A 207 -17.04 -17.67 3.82
CA THR A 207 -15.76 -18.38 3.95
C THR A 207 -15.19 -18.72 2.57
N THR A 208 -13.88 -18.92 2.49
CA THR A 208 -13.18 -19.33 1.25
C THR A 208 -13.85 -20.54 0.61
N THR A 209 -14.18 -21.56 1.40
CA THR A 209 -14.87 -22.78 0.93
C THR A 209 -16.22 -22.50 0.29
N LYS A 210 -17.04 -21.62 0.88
CA LYS A 210 -18.35 -21.23 0.33
C LYS A 210 -18.21 -20.43 -0.97
N LEU A 211 -17.18 -19.59 -1.06
CA LEU A 211 -16.87 -18.84 -2.28
C LEU A 211 -16.40 -19.76 -3.41
N SER A 212 -15.53 -20.73 -3.11
CA SER A 212 -15.06 -21.71 -4.10
C SER A 212 -16.20 -22.58 -4.62
N SER A 213 -17.06 -23.11 -3.74
CA SER A 213 -18.25 -23.86 -4.16
C SER A 213 -19.20 -23.01 -4.99
N ALA A 214 -19.48 -21.77 -4.56
CA ALA A 214 -20.35 -20.86 -5.30
C ALA A 214 -19.79 -20.48 -6.68
N THR A 215 -18.46 -20.37 -6.81
CA THR A 215 -17.79 -20.12 -8.10
C THR A 215 -17.90 -21.33 -9.02
N SER A 216 -17.65 -22.53 -8.50
CA SER A 216 -17.78 -23.78 -9.27
C SER A 216 -19.21 -24.00 -9.76
N ASP A 217 -20.19 -23.80 -8.89
CA ASP A 217 -21.62 -23.87 -9.24
C ASP A 217 -22.01 -22.83 -10.30
N ALA A 218 -21.47 -21.61 -10.20
CA ALA A 218 -21.77 -20.57 -11.17
C ALA A 218 -21.17 -20.89 -12.55
N LYS A 219 -19.96 -21.49 -12.60
CA LYS A 219 -19.31 -21.92 -13.84
C LYS A 219 -20.01 -23.10 -14.53
N SER A 220 -20.63 -23.99 -13.76
CA SER A 220 -21.39 -25.13 -14.31
C SER A 220 -22.82 -24.74 -14.72
N THR A 221 -23.32 -23.59 -14.28
CA THR A 221 -24.67 -23.12 -14.58
C THR A 221 -24.66 -22.15 -15.75
N ASN A 222 -25.24 -22.54 -16.90
CA ASN A 222 -25.45 -21.64 -18.03
C ASN A 222 -26.71 -20.79 -17.82
N ALA A 223 -26.56 -19.61 -17.23
CA ALA A 223 -27.65 -18.64 -17.07
C ALA A 223 -27.29 -17.31 -17.75
N SER A 224 -28.27 -16.68 -18.41
CA SER A 224 -28.12 -15.39 -19.12
C SER A 224 -27.56 -14.27 -18.24
N ILE A 225 -27.79 -14.35 -16.92
CA ILE A 225 -27.24 -13.41 -15.94
C ILE A 225 -25.72 -13.47 -15.81
N TYR A 226 -25.11 -14.65 -15.99
CA TYR A 226 -23.65 -14.79 -15.93
C TYR A 226 -22.99 -14.25 -17.20
N GLU A 227 -23.64 -14.37 -18.36
CA GLU A 227 -23.19 -13.69 -19.58
C GLU A 227 -23.32 -12.17 -19.46
N ALA A 228 -24.40 -11.66 -18.85
CA ALA A 228 -24.53 -10.25 -18.53
C ALA A 228 -23.38 -9.78 -17.63
N ILE A 229 -23.10 -10.51 -16.53
CA ILE A 229 -21.97 -10.21 -15.64
C ILE A 229 -20.63 -10.21 -16.39
N ARG A 230 -20.39 -11.20 -17.27
CA ARG A 230 -19.18 -11.28 -18.09
C ARG A 230 -19.01 -10.03 -18.96
N LYS A 231 -20.08 -9.60 -19.64
CA LYS A 231 -20.06 -8.40 -20.49
C LYS A 231 -19.77 -7.14 -19.68
N LYS A 232 -20.41 -6.98 -18.52
CA LYS A 232 -20.18 -5.84 -17.62
C LYS A 232 -18.75 -5.78 -17.09
N VAL A 233 -18.15 -6.92 -16.73
CA VAL A 233 -16.74 -6.96 -16.31
C VAL A 233 -15.78 -6.67 -17.47
N GLN A 234 -16.15 -7.06 -18.69
CA GLN A 234 -15.39 -6.69 -19.88
C GLN A 234 -15.41 -5.16 -20.11
N GLU A 235 -16.57 -4.51 -19.97
CA GLU A 235 -16.71 -3.05 -20.04
C GLU A 235 -15.81 -2.33 -19.01
N ILE A 236 -15.72 -2.84 -17.78
CA ILE A 236 -14.82 -2.32 -16.74
C ILE A 236 -13.35 -2.46 -17.15
N ALA A 237 -12.97 -3.61 -17.72
CA ALA A 237 -11.59 -3.88 -18.15
C ALA A 237 -11.18 -3.01 -19.36
N ASP A 238 -12.11 -2.67 -20.24
CA ASP A 238 -11.86 -1.86 -21.42
C ASP A 238 -11.82 -0.36 -21.09
N CYS A 239 -12.60 0.09 -20.09
CA CYS A 239 -12.54 1.46 -19.57
C CYS A 239 -11.12 1.84 -19.10
N GLY A 240 -10.42 0.91 -18.42
CA GLY A 240 -9.04 1.16 -17.94
C GLY A 240 -7.96 1.23 -19.01
N LYS A 241 -8.25 0.85 -20.26
CA LYS A 241 -7.28 0.87 -21.37
C LYS A 241 -7.34 2.16 -22.22
N ASN A 242 -8.45 2.90 -22.15
CA ASN A 242 -8.65 4.08 -22.98
C ASN A 242 -7.90 5.31 -22.44
N ASP A 243 -7.66 5.38 -21.13
CA ASP A 243 -6.88 6.47 -20.52
C ASP A 243 -5.36 6.38 -20.82
N SER A 244 -4.90 5.31 -21.47
CA SER A 244 -3.49 5.13 -21.87
C SER A 244 -3.19 5.57 -23.31
N LYS A 245 -4.17 6.08 -24.07
CA LYS A 245 -3.99 6.43 -25.50
C LYS A 245 -4.03 7.93 -25.82
N ASP A 246 -4.46 8.79 -24.89
CA ASP A 246 -4.58 10.23 -25.14
C ASP A 246 -3.42 11.05 -24.53
N THR A 247 -2.21 10.51 -24.51
CA THR A 247 -1.01 11.30 -24.20
C THR A 247 0.14 10.94 -25.12
N ILE A 248 0.03 11.34 -26.39
CA ILE A 248 1.16 11.65 -27.27
C ILE A 248 0.81 12.92 -28.04
#